data_AF-A0A8C3F893-F1
#
_entry.id   AF-A0A8C3F893-F1
#
_cell.length_a   1.000
_cell.length_b   1.000
_cell.length_c   1.000
_cell.angle_alpha   90.00
_cell.angle_beta   90.00
_cell.angle_gamma   90.00
#
_symmetry.space_group_name_H-M   'P 1'
#
loop_
_entity.id
_entity.type
_entity.pdbx_description
1 polymer ?
#
loop_
_entity_poly.entity_id
_entity_poly.type
_entity_poly.pdbx_seq_one_letter_code
_entity_poly.pdbx_strand_id
1 'polypeptide(L)'
;SAKNMYSRLGIELNYLYSCLSHPHPKNSLCQSFLALLQIGALYFSVFYYLLFCLGFLWELHRIYLFKSKTLSQLLISSNLAAQKTKALGKEKSKMKKITISLDVQDPEVTRIAFAIALKNLYSTEPEVEEGDVLGVLAAASVLQFPSLFQKCVSIMKSGICSANVCSYYCAACKYKQETLVTDCERWLEVNLVPQLSSQIHLRKLPQELLQKVLRSPRLFTFNEFHLLKTTLCWTYLQLNPRVQIIPSHETILMYFSSLPKRCSFLEREAGQRYITVFQSLRLHGITSSKHLEDLRQINFLPLPWLTQILSNHYHAVSGFYIVQKLKVFIYIHWSSDGILYFVVREYHEEIISIYGFFFEIKAIRHEASAYSFYIQRVKQTDPALSFFTAERSPVSLRQEREVKYEIKAQCLMDGKWREFSTDQLTQKFGVTKPSCKSQVLKARIPSIPVYVTYALLFPSS
;
A
#
# COMPACT_ATOMS: atom_id res chain seq x y z
N SER A 1 -0.99 -7.06 67.36
CA SER A 1 -1.95 -7.86 66.56
C SER A 1 -1.43 -8.13 65.14
N ALA A 2 -0.18 -8.60 64.98
CA ALA A 2 0.47 -8.77 63.66
C ALA A 2 0.60 -10.24 63.20
N LYS A 3 0.13 -11.21 64.00
CA LYS A 3 0.22 -12.64 63.69
C LYS A 3 -0.98 -13.19 62.88
N ASN A 4 -2.11 -12.47 62.81
CA ASN A 4 -3.30 -12.92 62.08
C ASN A 4 -3.39 -12.43 60.62
N MET A 5 -2.43 -11.63 60.14
CA MET A 5 -2.44 -11.13 58.75
C MET A 5 -1.77 -12.12 57.78
N TYR A 6 -0.75 -12.87 58.24
CA TYR A 6 0.00 -13.81 57.41
C TYR A 6 -0.77 -15.08 57.00
N SER A 7 -1.77 -15.51 57.78
CA SER A 7 -2.54 -16.73 57.46
C SER A 7 -3.56 -16.52 56.35
N ARG A 8 -4.07 -15.30 56.13
CA ARG A 8 -4.95 -14.96 55.01
C ARG A 8 -4.20 -14.73 53.69
N LEU A 9 -2.95 -14.26 53.76
CA LEU A 9 -2.06 -14.05 52.59
C LEU A 9 -1.64 -15.36 51.91
N GLY A 10 -1.50 -16.47 52.65
CA GLY A 10 -1.09 -17.77 52.09
C GLY A 10 -2.14 -18.45 51.22
N ILE A 11 -3.43 -18.11 51.36
CA ILE A 11 -4.53 -18.72 50.60
C ILE A 11 -4.71 -18.00 49.25
N GLU A 12 -4.52 -16.69 49.18
CA GLU A 12 -4.66 -15.93 47.91
C GLU A 12 -3.47 -16.09 46.96
N LEU A 13 -2.25 -16.28 47.48
CA LEU A 13 -1.07 -16.55 46.65
C LEU A 13 -1.16 -17.88 45.89
N ASN A 14 -1.72 -18.92 46.51
CA ASN A 14 -1.93 -20.22 45.84
C ASN A 14 -3.01 -20.16 44.75
N TYR A 15 -4.03 -19.31 44.93
CA TYR A 15 -5.07 -19.09 43.92
C TYR A 15 -4.52 -18.33 42.69
N LEU A 16 -3.63 -17.35 42.90
CA LEU A 16 -2.91 -16.64 41.84
C LEU A 16 -1.91 -17.53 41.10
N TYR A 17 -1.23 -18.45 41.79
CA TYR A 17 -0.32 -19.42 41.17
C TYR A 17 -1.07 -20.42 40.26
N SER A 18 -2.26 -20.86 40.67
CA SER A 18 -3.16 -21.73 39.88
C SER A 18 -3.66 -21.06 38.59
N CYS A 19 -4.00 -19.77 38.64
CA CYS A 19 -4.44 -19.03 37.44
C CYS A 19 -3.31 -18.75 36.42
N LEU A 20 -2.06 -18.67 36.87
CA LEU A 20 -0.89 -18.47 36.01
C LEU A 20 -0.40 -19.76 35.35
N SER A 21 -0.71 -20.93 35.91
CA SER A 21 -0.20 -22.23 35.43
C SER A 21 -1.10 -22.89 34.36
N HIS A 22 -2.36 -22.46 34.19
CA HIS A 22 -3.26 -22.92 33.13
C HIS A 22 -4.05 -21.78 32.44
N PRO A 23 -3.50 -21.16 31.38
CA PRO A 23 -4.21 -20.14 30.63
C PRO A 23 -5.24 -20.76 29.67
N HIS A 24 -6.53 -20.55 29.93
CA HIS A 24 -7.57 -20.80 28.91
C HIS A 24 -7.59 -19.66 27.87
N PRO A 25 -7.75 -19.95 26.57
CA PRO A 25 -7.34 -19.05 25.48
C PRO A 25 -8.31 -17.90 25.16
N LYS A 26 -9.27 -17.56 26.03
CA LYS A 26 -10.32 -16.56 25.71
C LYS A 26 -10.44 -15.36 26.65
N ASN A 27 -9.65 -15.26 27.73
CA ASN A 27 -9.80 -14.19 28.73
C ASN A 27 -8.48 -13.60 29.29
N SER A 28 -7.32 -13.90 28.68
CA SER A 28 -6.00 -13.60 29.27
C SER A 28 -5.65 -12.11 29.36
N LEU A 29 -6.17 -11.24 28.47
CA LEU A 29 -5.87 -9.80 28.50
C LEU A 29 -6.52 -9.07 29.69
N CYS A 30 -7.75 -9.45 30.08
CA CYS A 30 -8.48 -8.81 31.18
C CYS A 30 -7.93 -9.22 32.56
N GLN A 31 -7.53 -10.48 32.71
CA GLN A 31 -6.98 -10.99 33.97
C GLN A 31 -5.54 -10.54 34.21
N SER A 32 -4.71 -10.46 33.15
CA SER A 32 -3.35 -9.90 33.26
C SER A 32 -3.35 -8.41 33.63
N PHE A 33 -4.34 -7.65 33.13
CA PHE A 33 -4.51 -6.23 33.44
C PHE A 33 -4.95 -6.01 34.90
N LEU A 34 -5.88 -6.85 35.40
CA LEU A 34 -6.27 -6.85 36.81
C LEU A 34 -5.12 -7.25 37.74
N ALA A 35 -4.31 -8.24 37.35
CA ALA A 35 -3.17 -8.69 38.13
C ALA A 35 -2.07 -7.61 38.24
N LEU A 36 -1.76 -6.89 37.15
CA LEU A 36 -0.80 -5.78 37.17
C LEU A 36 -1.32 -4.57 37.97
N LEU A 37 -2.63 -4.30 37.91
CA LEU A 37 -3.29 -3.29 38.75
C LEU A 37 -3.24 -3.67 40.24
N GLN A 38 -3.44 -4.95 40.57
CA GLN A 38 -3.40 -5.44 41.96
C GLN A 38 -1.99 -5.44 42.56
N ILE A 39 -0.96 -5.77 41.77
CA ILE A 39 0.43 -5.74 42.24
C ILE A 39 0.88 -4.29 42.51
N GLY A 40 0.46 -3.32 41.69
CA GLY A 40 0.69 -1.89 41.94
C GLY A 40 -0.04 -1.33 43.17
N ALA A 41 -1.23 -1.87 43.46
CA ALA A 41 -2.06 -1.44 44.60
C ALA A 41 -1.49 -1.83 45.97
N LEU A 42 -0.58 -2.82 46.04
CA LEU A 42 -0.03 -3.33 47.31
C LEU A 42 1.11 -2.49 47.88
N TYR A 43 1.75 -1.61 47.09
CA TYR A 43 2.93 -0.85 47.54
C TYR A 43 2.76 0.66 47.63
N PHE A 44 1.69 1.22 47.08
CA PHE A 44 1.53 2.66 46.96
C PHE A 44 0.12 3.10 47.34
N SER A 45 -0.02 3.80 48.48
CA SER A 45 -1.22 4.52 48.89
C SER A 45 -1.48 5.77 48.02
N VAL A 46 -1.49 5.59 46.70
CA VAL A 46 -1.28 6.67 45.73
C VAL A 46 -2.57 7.11 45.07
N PHE A 47 -2.72 8.43 44.99
CA PHE A 47 -3.82 9.17 44.38
C PHE A 47 -4.25 8.62 43.01
N TYR A 48 -5.45 8.03 42.95
CA TYR A 48 -6.12 7.60 41.72
C TYR A 48 -6.90 8.75 41.06
N TYR A 49 -6.77 8.86 39.75
CA TYR A 49 -7.54 9.76 38.88
C TYR A 49 -8.57 8.96 38.09
N LEU A 50 -9.77 9.52 37.94
CA LEU A 50 -10.85 8.91 37.17
C LEU A 50 -10.98 9.62 35.84
N LEU A 51 -10.77 8.92 34.73
CA LEU A 51 -10.97 9.44 33.38
C LEU A 51 -12.27 8.86 32.81
N PHE A 52 -13.23 9.71 32.49
CA PHE A 52 -14.42 9.32 31.72
C PHE A 52 -14.15 9.57 30.23
N CYS A 53 -14.11 8.50 29.43
CA CYS A 53 -13.82 8.55 28.00
C CYS A 53 -14.48 7.36 27.30
N LEU A 54 -15.06 7.58 26.10
CA LEU A 54 -15.73 6.54 25.29
C LEU A 54 -16.88 5.81 26.05
N GLY A 55 -17.54 6.51 26.96
CA GLY A 55 -18.61 5.96 27.82
C GLY A 55 -18.10 5.00 28.89
N PHE A 56 -16.80 5.02 29.21
CA PHE A 56 -16.18 4.18 30.24
C PHE A 56 -15.41 5.02 31.24
N LEU A 57 -15.33 4.54 32.48
CA LEU A 57 -14.56 5.16 33.56
C LEU A 57 -13.25 4.38 33.75
N TRP A 58 -12.12 5.05 33.56
CA TRP A 58 -10.77 4.49 33.64
C TRP A 58 -10.09 4.97 34.92
N GLU A 59 -9.63 4.05 35.76
CA GLU A 59 -8.85 4.38 36.96
C GLU A 59 -7.36 4.43 36.60
N LEU A 60 -6.73 5.60 36.80
CA LEU A 60 -5.35 5.85 36.42
C LEU A 60 -4.51 6.37 37.59
N HIS A 61 -3.23 6.07 37.55
CA HIS A 61 -2.26 6.50 38.56
C HIS A 61 -1.63 7.83 38.14
N ARG A 62 -1.68 8.84 39.02
CA ARG A 62 -1.23 10.21 38.73
C ARG A 62 0.15 10.30 38.08
N ILE A 63 1.10 9.49 38.55
CA ILE A 63 2.51 9.56 38.15
C ILE A 63 2.69 9.27 36.65
N TYR A 64 1.87 8.39 36.08
CA TYR A 64 1.99 7.98 34.69
C TYR A 64 1.25 8.88 33.71
N LEU A 65 0.36 9.77 34.19
CA LEU A 65 -0.37 10.71 33.34
C LEU A 65 0.56 11.70 32.62
N PHE A 66 1.76 11.95 33.19
CA PHE A 66 2.75 12.85 32.61
C PHE A 66 3.37 12.37 31.29
N LYS A 67 3.21 11.09 30.95
CA LYS A 67 3.60 10.56 29.63
C LYS A 67 2.68 11.02 28.48
N SER A 68 1.45 11.46 28.83
CA SER A 68 0.47 11.99 27.88
C SER A 68 0.33 13.49 28.09
N LYS A 69 0.56 14.28 27.04
CA LYS A 69 0.40 15.74 27.15
C LYS A 69 -1.06 16.13 27.37
N THR A 70 -2.01 15.46 26.73
CA THR A 70 -3.46 15.69 26.91
C THR A 70 -3.86 15.42 28.36
N LEU A 71 -3.51 14.26 28.91
CA LEU A 71 -3.87 13.90 30.30
C LEU A 71 -3.18 14.81 31.31
N SER A 72 -1.93 15.22 31.05
CA SER A 72 -1.20 16.19 31.88
C SER A 72 -1.91 17.55 31.93
N GLN A 73 -2.38 18.05 30.79
CA GLN A 73 -3.08 19.33 30.72
C GLN A 73 -4.44 19.26 31.42
N LEU A 74 -5.20 18.18 31.22
CA LEU A 74 -6.45 17.95 31.93
C LEU A 74 -6.23 17.90 33.45
N LEU A 75 -5.20 17.17 33.88
CA LEU A 75 -4.78 17.07 35.28
C LEU A 75 -4.43 18.44 35.89
N ILE A 76 -3.70 19.29 35.16
CA ILE A 76 -3.33 20.64 35.63
C ILE A 76 -4.59 21.52 35.71
N SER A 77 -5.43 21.51 34.68
CA SER A 77 -6.65 22.32 34.63
C SER A 77 -7.64 21.97 35.75
N SER A 78 -7.83 20.67 36.06
CA SER A 78 -8.71 20.22 37.14
C SER A 78 -8.19 20.64 38.51
N ASN A 79 -6.87 20.64 38.70
CA ASN A 79 -6.25 21.07 39.95
C ASN A 79 -6.34 22.59 40.15
N LEU A 80 -6.19 23.38 39.09
CA LEU A 80 -6.37 24.84 39.13
C LEU A 80 -7.83 25.23 39.43
N ALA A 81 -8.79 24.55 38.83
CA ALA A 81 -10.22 24.75 39.13
C ALA A 81 -10.52 24.46 40.61
N ALA A 82 -9.99 23.34 41.14
CA ALA A 82 -10.16 22.97 42.54
C ALA A 82 -9.52 23.98 43.53
N GLN A 83 -8.41 24.64 43.14
CA GLN A 83 -7.76 25.68 43.95
C GLN A 83 -8.55 26.99 43.96
N LYS A 84 -9.14 27.42 42.83
CA LYS A 84 -10.03 28.58 42.77
C LYS A 84 -11.27 28.41 43.65
N THR A 85 -11.87 27.23 43.69
CA THR A 85 -13.03 26.95 44.55
C THR A 85 -12.67 26.88 46.05
N LYS A 86 -11.45 26.49 46.41
CA LYS A 86 -10.97 26.50 47.81
C LYS A 86 -10.68 27.90 48.34
N ALA A 87 -10.35 28.86 47.48
CA ALA A 87 -10.18 30.26 47.86
C ALA A 87 -11.52 30.97 48.19
N LEU A 88 -12.65 30.42 47.75
CA LEU A 88 -14.00 30.95 47.97
C LEU A 88 -14.82 30.22 49.05
N GLY A 89 -14.29 29.17 49.69
CA GLY A 89 -15.05 28.45 50.73
C GLY A 89 -14.22 27.43 51.50
N LYS A 90 -14.30 27.52 52.84
CA LYS A 90 -13.74 26.55 53.80
C LYS A 90 -14.46 25.21 53.67
N GLU A 91 -13.83 24.22 53.04
CA GLU A 91 -14.18 22.81 53.24
C GLU A 91 -12.93 21.97 53.47
N LYS A 92 -12.83 21.42 54.69
CA LYS A 92 -11.95 20.30 55.04
C LYS A 92 -12.76 19.01 54.85
N SER A 93 -12.47 18.20 53.83
CA SER A 93 -12.93 16.80 53.78
C SER A 93 -12.19 15.95 52.75
N LYS A 94 -12.09 14.65 53.06
CA LYS A 94 -11.47 13.49 52.39
C LYS A 94 -11.07 13.66 50.91
N MET A 95 -9.86 13.18 50.60
CA MET A 95 -9.24 13.05 49.26
C MET A 95 -10.28 12.83 48.14
N LYS A 96 -10.76 13.90 47.50
CA LYS A 96 -11.74 13.82 46.40
C LYS A 96 -11.04 13.16 45.20
N LYS A 97 -11.47 11.96 44.79
CA LYS A 97 -11.09 11.38 43.49
C LYS A 97 -11.42 12.42 42.42
N ILE A 98 -10.43 12.88 41.67
CA ILE A 98 -10.62 13.90 40.63
C ILE A 98 -11.08 13.17 39.37
N THR A 99 -12.29 13.50 38.92
CA THR A 99 -12.87 12.97 37.67
C THR A 99 -12.65 13.98 36.56
N ILE A 100 -12.02 13.54 35.47
CA ILE A 100 -11.84 14.30 34.23
C ILE A 100 -12.56 13.60 33.09
N SER A 101 -13.19 14.36 32.21
CA SER A 101 -13.82 13.84 31.00
C SER A 101 -12.99 14.17 29.78
N LEU A 102 -12.77 13.19 28.91
CA LEU A 102 -12.17 13.39 27.59
C LEU A 102 -13.20 12.98 26.53
N ASP A 103 -13.59 13.93 25.71
CA ASP A 103 -14.46 13.69 24.57
C ASP A 103 -13.64 13.36 23.33
N VAL A 104 -14.01 12.28 22.64
CA VAL A 104 -13.26 11.75 21.49
C VAL A 104 -14.22 11.55 20.34
N GLN A 105 -14.03 12.36 19.29
CA GLN A 105 -14.83 12.35 18.07
C GLN A 105 -14.21 11.51 16.94
N ASP A 106 -13.01 10.98 17.17
CA ASP A 106 -12.29 10.21 16.17
C ASP A 106 -12.82 8.77 16.10
N PRO A 107 -13.43 8.33 14.99
CA PRO A 107 -14.02 6.99 14.87
C PRO A 107 -12.99 5.86 14.89
N GLU A 108 -11.71 6.14 14.61
CA GLU A 108 -10.65 5.14 14.68
C GLU A 108 -10.26 4.82 16.13
N VAL A 109 -10.68 5.65 17.09
CA VAL A 109 -10.39 5.45 18.52
C VAL A 109 -11.43 4.51 19.11
N THR A 110 -11.14 3.20 19.03
CA THR A 110 -11.95 2.17 19.68
C THR A 110 -11.62 2.07 21.17
N ARG A 111 -12.55 1.50 21.96
CA ARG A 111 -12.32 1.24 23.39
C ARG A 111 -11.10 0.34 23.64
N ILE A 112 -10.89 -0.66 22.78
CA ILE A 112 -9.76 -1.60 22.87
C ILE A 112 -8.45 -0.85 22.63
N ALA A 113 -8.38 -0.09 21.53
CA ALA A 113 -7.19 0.70 21.21
C ALA A 113 -6.87 1.74 22.30
N PHE A 114 -7.89 2.40 22.85
CA PHE A 114 -7.72 3.36 23.94
C PHE A 114 -7.19 2.67 25.20
N ALA A 115 -7.70 1.48 25.56
CA ALA A 115 -7.20 0.68 26.68
C ALA A 115 -5.73 0.28 26.48
N ILE A 116 -5.35 -0.15 25.28
CA ILE A 116 -3.95 -0.48 24.93
C ILE A 116 -3.07 0.75 25.09
N ALA A 117 -3.52 1.93 24.66
CA ALA A 117 -2.77 3.17 24.81
C ALA A 117 -2.58 3.55 26.29
N LEU A 118 -3.62 3.39 27.12
CA LEU A 118 -3.53 3.61 28.57
C LEU A 118 -2.61 2.59 29.26
N LYS A 119 -2.67 1.32 28.89
CA LYS A 119 -1.75 0.27 29.37
C LYS A 119 -0.31 0.69 29.13
N ASN A 120 -0.01 1.22 27.96
CA ASN A 120 1.34 1.67 27.59
C ASN A 120 1.84 2.89 28.38
N LEU A 121 1.00 3.58 29.16
CA LEU A 121 1.47 4.57 30.14
C LEU A 121 2.31 3.91 31.24
N TYR A 122 2.02 2.65 31.57
CA TYR A 122 2.70 1.90 32.62
C TYR A 122 3.95 1.17 32.11
N SER A 123 4.04 0.94 30.80
CA SER A 123 5.19 0.27 30.18
C SER A 123 6.40 1.20 30.06
N THR A 124 7.61 0.63 30.22
CA THR A 124 8.87 1.31 29.91
C THR A 124 9.04 1.46 28.39
N GLU A 125 8.75 0.40 27.65
CA GLU A 125 8.74 0.38 26.19
C GLU A 125 7.32 0.14 25.65
N PRO A 126 6.89 0.87 24.61
CA PRO A 126 5.55 0.66 24.06
C PRO A 126 5.43 -0.66 23.29
N GLU A 127 4.41 -1.44 23.64
CA GLU A 127 4.05 -2.71 22.99
C GLU A 127 2.69 -2.57 22.30
N VAL A 128 2.67 -2.87 21.00
CA VAL A 128 1.48 -2.75 20.14
C VAL A 128 1.51 -3.88 19.12
N GLU A 129 0.37 -4.57 18.99
CA GLU A 129 0.18 -5.61 17.97
C GLU A 129 -0.20 -5.00 16.62
N GLU A 130 0.19 -5.66 15.52
CA GLU A 130 -0.07 -5.17 14.16
C GLU A 130 -1.57 -5.01 13.86
N GLY A 131 -2.42 -5.89 14.41
CA GLY A 131 -3.88 -5.83 14.19
C GLY A 131 -4.55 -4.60 14.81
N ASP A 132 -4.00 -4.09 15.91
CA ASP A 132 -4.57 -2.96 16.67
C ASP A 132 -3.89 -1.62 16.35
N VAL A 133 -2.77 -1.64 15.62
CA VAL A 133 -1.86 -0.49 15.48
C VAL A 133 -2.54 0.78 14.97
N LEU A 134 -3.53 0.65 14.08
CA LEU A 134 -4.23 1.80 13.51
C LEU A 134 -5.05 2.52 14.59
N GLY A 135 -5.85 1.78 15.37
CA GLY A 135 -6.63 2.36 16.45
C GLY A 135 -5.73 2.89 17.56
N VAL A 136 -4.62 2.19 17.87
CA VAL A 136 -3.68 2.63 18.90
C VAL A 136 -2.95 3.90 18.47
N LEU A 137 -2.60 4.07 17.18
CA LEU A 137 -2.09 5.33 16.64
C LEU A 137 -3.08 6.47 16.85
N ALA A 138 -4.37 6.24 16.55
CA ALA A 138 -5.43 7.21 16.76
C ALA A 138 -5.55 7.62 18.24
N ALA A 139 -5.57 6.64 19.15
CA ALA A 139 -5.61 6.88 20.59
C ALA A 139 -4.35 7.63 21.08
N ALA A 140 -3.17 7.26 20.58
CA ALA A 140 -1.91 7.93 20.89
C ALA A 140 -1.89 9.39 20.41
N SER A 141 -2.53 9.68 19.27
CA SER A 141 -2.71 11.03 18.76
C SER A 141 -3.60 11.87 19.69
N VAL A 142 -4.76 11.35 20.08
CA VAL A 142 -5.69 12.00 21.02
C VAL A 142 -5.03 12.24 22.38
N LEU A 143 -4.30 11.25 22.90
CA LEU A 143 -3.57 11.36 24.16
C LEU A 143 -2.31 12.22 24.04
N GLN A 144 -1.88 12.61 22.83
CA GLN A 144 -0.58 13.24 22.59
C GLN A 144 0.54 12.50 23.31
N PHE A 145 0.66 11.19 23.03
CA PHE A 145 1.64 10.27 23.63
C PHE A 145 2.75 9.95 22.61
N PRO A 146 3.87 10.70 22.59
CA PRO A 146 4.78 10.69 21.44
C PRO A 146 5.52 9.37 21.24
N SER A 147 5.98 8.71 22.31
CA SER A 147 6.73 7.45 22.20
C SER A 147 5.85 6.31 21.65
N LEU A 148 4.62 6.18 22.14
CA LEU A 148 3.64 5.24 21.61
C LEU A 148 3.29 5.55 20.15
N PHE A 149 3.08 6.83 19.84
CA PHE A 149 2.75 7.27 18.49
C PHE A 149 3.87 6.90 17.49
N GLN A 150 5.14 7.19 17.82
CA GLN A 150 6.29 6.83 16.97
C GLN A 150 6.46 5.32 16.83
N LYS A 151 6.21 4.55 17.90
CA LYS A 151 6.23 3.07 17.82
C LYS A 151 5.17 2.56 16.84
N CYS A 152 3.95 3.09 16.89
CA CYS A 152 2.87 2.72 15.97
C CYS A 152 3.26 3.03 14.51
N VAL A 153 3.81 4.23 14.24
CA VAL A 153 4.29 4.59 12.91
C VAL A 153 5.36 3.60 12.42
N SER A 154 6.32 3.22 13.28
CA SER A 154 7.35 2.25 12.92
C SER A 154 6.77 0.88 12.50
N ILE A 155 5.84 0.35 13.30
CA ILE A 155 5.13 -0.92 13.00
C ILE A 155 4.34 -0.82 11.70
N MET A 156 3.64 0.30 11.48
CA MET A 156 2.87 0.52 10.27
C MET A 156 3.75 0.57 9.02
N LYS A 157 4.93 1.21 9.10
CA LYS A 157 5.88 1.30 7.99
C LYS A 157 6.44 -0.07 7.59
N SER A 158 6.74 -0.94 8.56
CA SER A 158 7.21 -2.30 8.28
C SER A 158 6.10 -3.25 7.81
N GLY A 159 4.86 -3.00 8.22
CA GLY A 159 3.71 -3.87 7.97
C GLY A 159 2.81 -3.47 6.79
N ILE A 160 3.26 -2.60 5.87
CA ILE A 160 2.42 -2.17 4.74
C ILE A 160 2.15 -3.35 3.79
N CYS A 161 0.86 -3.63 3.55
CA CYS A 161 0.40 -4.68 2.65
C CYS A 161 -0.93 -4.30 1.94
N SER A 162 -1.41 -5.16 1.05
CA SER A 162 -2.62 -4.92 0.25
C SER A 162 -3.88 -4.70 1.11
N ALA A 163 -3.96 -5.29 2.30
CA ALA A 163 -5.11 -5.19 3.19
C ALA A 163 -5.18 -3.84 3.94
N ASN A 164 -4.03 -3.25 4.28
CA ASN A 164 -3.94 -2.11 5.18
C ASN A 164 -3.41 -0.81 4.52
N VAL A 165 -2.83 -0.85 3.33
CA VAL A 165 -2.19 0.32 2.68
C VAL A 165 -3.14 1.51 2.54
N CYS A 166 -4.41 1.27 2.20
CA CYS A 166 -5.40 2.34 2.04
C CYS A 166 -5.74 2.99 3.38
N SER A 167 -5.96 2.18 4.42
CA SER A 167 -6.26 2.68 5.77
C SER A 167 -5.05 3.35 6.41
N TYR A 168 -3.84 2.83 6.19
CA TYR A 168 -2.59 3.44 6.65
C TYR A 168 -2.34 4.78 5.97
N TYR A 169 -2.58 4.88 4.67
CA TYR A 169 -2.50 6.15 3.95
C TYR A 169 -3.48 7.18 4.52
N CYS A 170 -4.76 6.83 4.68
CA CYS A 170 -5.76 7.73 5.23
C CYS A 170 -5.41 8.18 6.66
N ALA A 171 -4.96 7.26 7.51
CA ALA A 171 -4.49 7.57 8.86
C ALA A 171 -3.25 8.49 8.82
N ALA A 172 -2.28 8.21 7.95
CA ALA A 172 -1.07 9.00 7.81
C ALA A 172 -1.39 10.45 7.37
N CYS A 173 -2.30 10.63 6.43
CA CYS A 173 -2.79 11.96 6.05
C CYS A 173 -3.48 12.67 7.23
N LYS A 174 -4.40 11.97 7.91
CA LYS A 174 -5.17 12.51 9.03
C LYS A 174 -4.28 12.95 10.20
N TYR A 175 -3.30 12.13 10.57
CA TYR A 175 -2.37 12.37 11.68
C TYR A 175 -1.05 13.04 11.23
N LYS A 176 -1.00 13.57 10.01
CA LYS A 176 0.11 14.35 9.45
C LYS A 176 1.48 13.64 9.53
N GLN A 177 1.50 12.35 9.15
CA GLN A 177 2.72 11.53 9.08
C GLN A 177 3.23 11.38 7.65
N GLU A 178 3.98 12.37 7.18
CA GLU A 178 4.45 12.45 5.79
C GLU A 178 5.33 11.26 5.36
N THR A 179 6.15 10.72 6.27
CA THR A 179 7.00 9.56 5.95
C THR A 179 6.17 8.32 5.67
N LEU A 180 5.11 8.07 6.45
CA LEU A 180 4.19 6.95 6.22
C LEU A 180 3.32 7.17 4.98
N VAL A 181 2.90 8.41 4.69
CA VAL A 181 2.22 8.76 3.42
C VAL A 181 3.11 8.37 2.24
N THR A 182 4.38 8.76 2.27
CA THR A 182 5.35 8.47 1.21
C THR A 182 5.57 6.97 1.03
N ASP A 183 5.66 6.22 2.14
CA ASP A 183 5.85 4.76 2.08
C ASP A 183 4.61 4.03 1.53
N CYS A 184 3.40 4.50 1.87
CA CYS A 184 2.16 3.95 1.30
C CYS A 184 2.05 4.23 -0.20
N GLU A 185 2.37 5.46 -0.63
CA GLU A 185 2.42 5.82 -2.05
C GLU A 185 3.45 4.98 -2.79
N ARG A 186 4.63 4.82 -2.20
CA ARG A 186 5.71 4.03 -2.78
C ARG A 186 5.36 2.56 -2.88
N TRP A 187 4.68 2.01 -1.89
CA TRP A 187 4.17 0.64 -1.93
C TRP A 187 3.16 0.47 -3.08
N LEU A 188 2.25 1.43 -3.27
CA LEU A 188 1.26 1.40 -4.35
C LEU A 188 1.88 1.56 -5.74
N GLU A 189 2.89 2.42 -5.89
CA GLU A 189 3.62 2.54 -7.16
C GLU A 189 4.15 1.19 -7.67
N VAL A 190 4.49 0.28 -6.76
CA VAL A 190 5.09 -1.00 -7.11
C VAL A 190 4.06 -2.15 -7.13
N ASN A 191 3.04 -2.07 -6.28
CA ASN A 191 2.11 -3.17 -6.02
C ASN A 191 0.67 -2.94 -6.51
N LEU A 192 0.33 -1.77 -7.08
CA LEU A 192 -1.02 -1.47 -7.57
C LEU A 192 -1.51 -2.54 -8.57
N VAL A 193 -0.72 -2.83 -9.60
CA VAL A 193 -1.06 -3.82 -10.62
C VAL A 193 -0.68 -5.24 -10.18
N PRO A 194 0.52 -5.52 -9.64
CA PRO A 194 0.91 -6.91 -9.33
C PRO A 194 0.16 -7.55 -8.14
N GLN A 195 -0.20 -6.77 -7.12
CA GLN A 195 -0.77 -7.32 -5.88
C GLN A 195 -2.17 -6.78 -5.57
N LEU A 196 -2.37 -5.45 -5.64
CA LEU A 196 -3.65 -4.86 -5.22
C LEU A 196 -4.77 -5.15 -6.22
N SER A 197 -4.45 -5.28 -7.52
CA SER A 197 -5.44 -5.51 -8.58
C SER A 197 -6.24 -6.82 -8.44
N SER A 198 -5.67 -7.83 -7.77
CA SER A 198 -6.29 -9.13 -7.51
C SER A 198 -7.00 -9.19 -6.15
N GLN A 199 -6.98 -8.11 -5.38
CA GLN A 199 -7.50 -8.06 -4.03
C GLN A 199 -8.75 -7.19 -3.98
N ILE A 200 -9.78 -7.66 -3.25
CA ILE A 200 -11.02 -6.87 -3.05
C ILE A 200 -10.73 -5.51 -2.39
N HIS A 201 -9.61 -5.40 -1.65
CA HIS A 201 -9.12 -4.18 -1.04
C HIS A 201 -8.88 -3.03 -2.02
N LEU A 202 -8.73 -3.28 -3.33
CA LEU A 202 -8.66 -2.25 -4.36
C LEU A 202 -9.79 -1.22 -4.23
N ARG A 203 -10.99 -1.65 -3.83
CA ARG A 203 -12.14 -0.78 -3.63
C ARG A 203 -11.95 0.33 -2.59
N LYS A 204 -11.06 0.11 -1.61
CA LYS A 204 -10.79 1.06 -0.52
C LYS A 204 -9.83 2.17 -0.96
N LEU A 205 -9.26 2.07 -2.16
CA LEU A 205 -8.28 3.03 -2.67
C LEU A 205 -8.95 4.36 -3.00
N PRO A 206 -8.56 5.47 -2.33
CA PRO A 206 -9.10 6.80 -2.63
C PRO A 206 -8.78 7.23 -4.05
N GLN A 207 -9.68 7.99 -4.67
CA GLN A 207 -9.53 8.43 -6.06
C GLN A 207 -8.28 9.31 -6.25
N GLU A 208 -8.03 10.22 -5.32
CA GLU A 208 -6.90 11.16 -5.34
C GLU A 208 -5.56 10.40 -5.27
N LEU A 209 -5.51 9.38 -4.42
CA LEU A 209 -4.34 8.52 -4.28
C LEU A 209 -4.10 7.68 -5.53
N LEU A 210 -5.16 7.06 -6.08
CA LEU A 210 -5.06 6.33 -7.35
C LEU A 210 -4.51 7.25 -8.44
N GLN A 211 -5.08 8.44 -8.59
CA GLN A 211 -4.64 9.40 -9.59
C GLN A 211 -3.18 9.83 -9.41
N LYS A 212 -2.74 10.06 -8.17
CA LYS A 212 -1.35 10.38 -7.84
C LYS A 212 -0.40 9.24 -8.24
N VAL A 213 -0.77 8.00 -7.94
CA VAL A 213 0.00 6.79 -8.28
C VAL A 213 0.04 6.57 -9.79
N LEU A 214 -1.07 6.75 -10.51
CA LEU A 214 -1.14 6.63 -11.98
C LEU A 214 -0.21 7.61 -12.70
N ARG A 215 -0.07 8.83 -12.18
CA ARG A 215 0.84 9.85 -12.73
C ARG A 215 2.30 9.62 -12.37
N SER A 216 2.59 8.75 -11.41
CA SER A 216 3.96 8.55 -10.95
C SER A 216 4.83 7.98 -12.08
N PRO A 217 6.01 8.57 -12.35
CA PRO A 217 6.97 7.99 -13.29
C PRO A 217 7.56 6.67 -12.78
N ARG A 218 7.42 6.38 -11.47
CA ARG A 218 7.93 5.18 -10.81
C ARG A 218 6.90 4.04 -10.72
N LEU A 219 5.68 4.27 -11.21
CA LEU A 219 4.65 3.25 -11.27
C LEU A 219 5.11 2.05 -12.10
N PHE A 220 4.94 0.87 -11.53
CA PHE A 220 5.24 -0.42 -12.11
C PHE A 220 3.94 -1.11 -12.60
N THR A 221 3.92 -1.60 -13.84
CA THR A 221 2.79 -2.35 -14.42
C THR A 221 3.28 -3.32 -15.49
N PHE A 222 2.75 -4.53 -15.62
CA PHE A 222 3.20 -5.46 -16.67
C PHE A 222 3.14 -4.85 -18.09
N ASN A 223 2.05 -4.14 -18.38
CA ASN A 223 1.90 -3.27 -19.54
C ASN A 223 0.79 -2.23 -19.29
N GLU A 224 0.63 -1.27 -20.20
CA GLU A 224 -0.37 -0.19 -20.07
C GLU A 224 -1.82 -0.73 -20.10
N PHE A 225 -2.06 -1.89 -20.74
CA PHE A 225 -3.39 -2.52 -20.74
C PHE A 225 -3.77 -3.12 -19.39
N HIS A 226 -2.82 -3.73 -18.65
CA HIS A 226 -3.07 -4.20 -17.28
C HIS A 226 -3.39 -3.04 -16.32
N LEU A 227 -2.77 -1.89 -16.55
CA LEU A 227 -3.07 -0.68 -15.80
C LEU A 227 -4.49 -0.17 -16.07
N LEU A 228 -4.90 -0.17 -17.36
CA LEU A 228 -6.29 0.10 -17.74
C LEU A 228 -7.26 -0.89 -17.09
N LYS A 229 -6.99 -2.20 -17.16
CA LYS A 229 -7.82 -3.24 -16.54
C LYS A 229 -7.99 -3.02 -15.04
N THR A 230 -6.91 -2.70 -14.34
CA THR A 230 -6.92 -2.40 -12.90
C THR A 230 -7.80 -1.18 -12.61
N THR A 231 -7.71 -0.14 -13.45
CA THR A 231 -8.48 1.10 -13.28
C THR A 231 -9.97 0.92 -13.60
N LEU A 232 -10.29 0.11 -14.62
CA LEU A 232 -11.66 -0.33 -14.93
C LEU A 232 -12.26 -1.16 -13.78
N CYS A 233 -11.48 -2.10 -13.23
CA CYS A 233 -11.88 -2.90 -12.06
C CYS A 233 -12.16 -2.02 -10.85
N TRP A 234 -11.26 -1.08 -10.53
CA TRP A 234 -11.47 -0.11 -9.46
C TRP A 234 -12.77 0.67 -9.68
N THR A 235 -13.00 1.20 -10.89
CA THR A 235 -14.21 1.96 -11.22
C THR A 235 -15.47 1.11 -11.05
N TYR A 236 -15.46 -0.14 -11.53
CA TYR A 236 -16.54 -1.08 -11.34
C TYR A 236 -16.86 -1.33 -9.86
N LEU A 237 -15.83 -1.48 -9.02
CA LEU A 237 -15.98 -1.67 -7.57
C LEU A 237 -16.55 -0.43 -6.87
N GLN A 238 -16.25 0.77 -7.36
CA GLN A 238 -16.87 2.01 -6.86
C GLN A 238 -18.37 2.07 -7.20
N LEU A 239 -18.75 1.65 -8.41
CA LEU A 239 -20.13 1.65 -8.88
C LEU A 239 -20.98 0.54 -8.24
N ASN A 240 -20.36 -0.54 -7.78
CA ASN A 240 -21.05 -1.72 -7.25
C ASN A 240 -20.64 -2.02 -5.79
N PRO A 241 -21.08 -1.22 -4.80
CA PRO A 241 -20.62 -1.36 -3.41
C PRO A 241 -20.96 -2.71 -2.75
N ARG A 242 -21.91 -3.46 -3.29
CA ARG A 242 -22.32 -4.76 -2.72
C ARG A 242 -21.38 -5.92 -3.09
N VAL A 243 -20.53 -5.74 -4.10
CA VAL A 243 -19.60 -6.78 -4.55
C VAL A 243 -18.53 -7.02 -3.47
N GLN A 244 -18.32 -8.28 -3.10
CA GLN A 244 -17.35 -8.69 -2.08
C GLN A 244 -16.18 -9.52 -2.63
N ILE A 245 -16.22 -9.88 -3.91
CA ILE A 245 -15.21 -10.70 -4.58
C ILE A 245 -14.65 -9.91 -5.76
N ILE A 246 -13.36 -10.09 -6.06
CA ILE A 246 -12.74 -9.44 -7.21
C ILE A 246 -13.42 -9.94 -8.51
N PRO A 247 -13.99 -9.05 -9.34
CA PRO A 247 -14.65 -9.46 -10.58
C PRO A 247 -13.63 -9.91 -11.63
N SER A 248 -14.03 -10.85 -12.49
CA SER A 248 -13.24 -11.21 -13.67
C SER A 248 -13.20 -10.07 -14.68
N HIS A 249 -12.21 -10.07 -15.56
CA HIS A 249 -12.13 -9.08 -16.64
C HIS A 249 -13.37 -9.12 -17.56
N GLU A 250 -13.83 -10.32 -17.91
CA GLU A 250 -15.02 -10.51 -18.75
C GLU A 250 -16.27 -9.94 -18.11
N THR A 251 -16.45 -10.13 -16.80
CA THR A 251 -17.57 -9.53 -16.04
C THR A 251 -17.57 -8.01 -16.17
N ILE A 252 -16.40 -7.38 -16.05
CA ILE A 252 -16.26 -5.92 -16.20
C ILE A 252 -16.58 -5.48 -17.63
N LEU A 253 -16.07 -6.20 -18.64
CA LEU A 253 -16.33 -5.90 -20.05
C LEU A 253 -17.83 -6.02 -20.36
N MET A 254 -18.47 -7.11 -19.93
CA MET A 254 -19.91 -7.31 -20.11
C MET A 254 -20.73 -6.22 -19.43
N TYR A 255 -20.38 -5.85 -18.19
CA TYR A 255 -21.06 -4.78 -17.45
C TYR A 255 -21.06 -3.47 -18.25
N PHE A 256 -19.88 -2.97 -18.63
CA PHE A 256 -19.80 -1.70 -19.34
C PHE A 256 -20.40 -1.79 -20.75
N SER A 257 -20.23 -2.91 -21.46
CA SER A 257 -20.78 -3.10 -22.81
C SER A 257 -22.30 -3.22 -22.84
N SER A 258 -22.92 -3.67 -21.74
CA SER A 258 -24.38 -3.75 -21.60
C SER A 258 -25.05 -2.39 -21.42
N LEU A 259 -24.27 -1.34 -21.11
CA LEU A 259 -24.80 0.00 -20.90
C LEU A 259 -25.34 0.61 -22.22
N PRO A 260 -26.37 1.48 -22.17
CA PRO A 260 -26.96 2.08 -23.37
C PRO A 260 -25.93 2.73 -24.31
N LYS A 261 -25.92 2.37 -25.60
CA LYS A 261 -24.91 2.85 -26.56
C LYS A 261 -25.12 4.28 -27.09
N ARG A 262 -25.84 5.13 -26.34
CA ARG A 262 -26.07 6.55 -26.71
C ARG A 262 -24.79 7.38 -26.55
N CYS A 263 -24.01 7.11 -25.51
CA CYS A 263 -22.71 7.70 -25.23
C CYS A 263 -21.87 6.75 -24.36
N SER A 264 -20.56 6.98 -24.35
CA SER A 264 -19.61 6.21 -23.55
C SER A 264 -19.85 6.40 -22.05
N PHE A 265 -19.41 5.46 -21.21
CA PHE A 265 -19.57 5.60 -19.76
C PHE A 265 -18.96 6.90 -19.21
N LEU A 266 -17.76 7.30 -19.66
CA LEU A 266 -17.09 8.51 -19.17
C LEU A 266 -17.81 9.82 -19.53
N GLU A 267 -18.63 9.83 -20.58
CA GLU A 267 -19.42 11.01 -20.99
C GLU A 267 -20.71 11.16 -20.19
N ARG A 268 -21.09 10.15 -19.39
CA ARG A 268 -22.28 10.20 -18.53
C ARG A 268 -21.98 10.95 -17.24
N GLU A 269 -23.02 11.48 -16.62
CA GLU A 269 -22.96 12.13 -15.31
C GLU A 269 -22.26 11.26 -14.24
N ALA A 270 -22.58 9.96 -14.19
CA ALA A 270 -21.91 9.03 -13.27
C ALA A 270 -20.41 8.84 -13.57
N GLY A 271 -20.01 8.97 -14.85
CA GLY A 271 -18.66 8.76 -15.34
C GLY A 271 -17.73 9.97 -15.22
N GLN A 272 -18.29 11.18 -15.21
CA GLN A 272 -17.51 12.43 -15.25
C GLN A 272 -16.47 12.55 -14.13
N ARG A 273 -16.82 12.08 -12.92
CA ARG A 273 -15.90 12.09 -11.77
C ARG A 273 -14.61 11.29 -12.01
N TYR A 274 -14.64 10.31 -12.92
CA TYR A 274 -13.52 9.42 -13.21
C TYR A 274 -12.66 9.87 -14.39
N ILE A 275 -13.09 10.87 -15.17
CA ILE A 275 -12.35 11.33 -16.37
C ILE A 275 -10.88 11.61 -16.04
N THR A 276 -10.63 12.31 -14.94
CA THR A 276 -9.26 12.73 -14.56
C THR A 276 -8.37 11.56 -14.12
N VAL A 277 -8.96 10.44 -13.70
CA VAL A 277 -8.25 9.19 -13.42
C VAL A 277 -7.81 8.56 -14.73
N PHE A 278 -8.72 8.41 -15.70
CA PHE A 278 -8.41 7.79 -16.99
C PHE A 278 -7.51 8.66 -17.88
N GLN A 279 -7.56 9.99 -17.75
CA GLN A 279 -6.57 10.89 -18.38
C GLN A 279 -5.15 10.70 -17.84
N SER A 280 -5.00 10.14 -16.64
CA SER A 280 -3.68 9.85 -16.06
C SER A 280 -3.05 8.58 -16.63
N LEU A 281 -3.82 7.78 -17.39
CA LEU A 281 -3.33 6.58 -18.05
C LEU A 281 -2.64 6.91 -19.37
N ARG A 282 -1.62 6.13 -19.72
CA ARG A 282 -0.94 6.23 -21.02
C ARG A 282 -1.61 5.30 -22.04
N LEU A 283 -2.86 5.59 -22.37
CA LEU A 283 -3.68 4.74 -23.25
C LEU A 283 -3.05 4.52 -24.64
N HIS A 284 -2.21 5.43 -25.10
CA HIS A 284 -1.44 5.29 -26.35
C HIS A 284 -0.42 4.15 -26.31
N GLY A 285 0.04 3.73 -25.13
CA GLY A 285 0.98 2.61 -24.98
C GLY A 285 0.33 1.22 -25.12
N ILE A 286 -0.97 1.15 -25.42
CA ILE A 286 -1.67 -0.11 -25.70
C ILE A 286 -1.48 -0.43 -27.19
N THR A 287 -0.54 -1.34 -27.48
CA THR A 287 -0.12 -1.64 -28.86
C THR A 287 -0.56 -3.02 -29.37
N SER A 288 -1.09 -3.90 -28.51
CA SER A 288 -1.55 -5.22 -28.92
C SER A 288 -2.90 -5.13 -29.64
N SER A 289 -3.02 -5.78 -30.80
CA SER A 289 -4.26 -5.82 -31.58
C SER A 289 -5.43 -6.44 -30.79
N LYS A 290 -5.17 -7.46 -29.96
CA LYS A 290 -6.19 -8.06 -29.09
C LYS A 290 -6.72 -7.04 -28.06
N HIS A 291 -5.82 -6.32 -27.41
CA HIS A 291 -6.19 -5.29 -26.43
C HIS A 291 -6.92 -4.10 -27.07
N LEU A 292 -6.56 -3.74 -28.31
CA LEU A 292 -7.28 -2.72 -29.07
C LEU A 292 -8.69 -3.16 -29.44
N GLU A 293 -8.93 -4.44 -29.69
CA GLU A 293 -10.27 -4.96 -29.95
C GLU A 293 -11.13 -4.92 -28.68
N ASP A 294 -10.58 -5.30 -27.52
CA ASP A 294 -11.26 -5.16 -26.22
C ASP A 294 -11.66 -3.69 -25.95
N LEU A 295 -10.78 -2.75 -26.29
CA LEU A 295 -11.03 -1.31 -26.19
C LEU A 295 -12.15 -0.81 -27.11
N ARG A 296 -12.33 -1.41 -28.28
CA ARG A 296 -13.41 -1.06 -29.23
C ARG A 296 -14.76 -1.58 -28.77
N GLN A 297 -14.76 -2.74 -28.12
CA GLN A 297 -15.99 -3.40 -27.66
C GLN A 297 -16.53 -2.76 -26.38
N ILE A 298 -15.65 -2.28 -25.50
CA ILE A 298 -16.06 -1.69 -24.23
C ILE A 298 -16.73 -0.32 -24.43
N ASN A 299 -17.98 -0.18 -23.99
CA ASN A 299 -18.71 1.11 -23.99
C ASN A 299 -18.26 2.01 -22.83
N PHE A 300 -16.97 2.32 -22.75
CA PHE A 300 -16.36 3.02 -21.62
C PHE A 300 -15.70 4.36 -21.98
N LEU A 301 -14.77 4.34 -22.96
CA LEU A 301 -14.00 5.52 -23.35
C LEU A 301 -14.75 6.36 -24.40
N PRO A 302 -14.60 7.71 -24.38
CA PRO A 302 -15.15 8.58 -25.40
C PRO A 302 -14.61 8.24 -26.79
N LEU A 303 -15.45 8.38 -27.81
CA LEU A 303 -15.07 8.09 -29.20
C LEU A 303 -13.80 8.85 -29.66
N PRO A 304 -13.63 10.16 -29.36
CA PRO A 304 -12.41 10.88 -29.75
C PRO A 304 -11.12 10.27 -29.18
N TRP A 305 -11.17 9.69 -27.97
CA TRP A 305 -10.01 9.04 -27.37
C TRP A 305 -9.69 7.73 -28.07
N LEU A 306 -10.71 6.91 -28.35
CA LEU A 306 -10.54 5.67 -29.11
C LEU A 306 -9.98 5.94 -30.51
N THR A 307 -10.53 6.94 -31.22
CA THR A 307 -10.02 7.35 -32.53
C THR A 307 -8.57 7.78 -32.44
N GLN A 308 -8.17 8.54 -31.42
CA GLN A 308 -6.77 8.94 -31.23
C GLN A 308 -5.85 7.74 -30.98
N ILE A 309 -6.27 6.79 -30.13
CA ILE A 309 -5.47 5.58 -29.83
C ILE A 309 -5.29 4.74 -31.09
N LEU A 310 -6.38 4.48 -31.82
CA LEU A 310 -6.35 3.66 -33.04
C LEU A 310 -5.58 4.34 -34.17
N SER A 311 -5.74 5.65 -34.33
CA SER A 311 -4.98 6.46 -35.29
C SER A 311 -3.49 6.41 -34.97
N ASN A 312 -3.11 6.63 -33.70
CA ASN A 312 -1.72 6.54 -33.26
C ASN A 312 -1.11 5.15 -33.52
N HIS A 313 -1.87 4.09 -33.27
CA HIS A 313 -1.44 2.72 -33.55
C HIS A 313 -1.25 2.51 -35.06
N TYR A 314 -2.23 2.92 -35.89
CA TYR A 314 -2.14 2.82 -37.34
C TYR A 314 -0.92 3.58 -37.89
N HIS A 315 -0.69 4.80 -37.43
CA HIS A 315 0.46 5.65 -37.79
C HIS A 315 1.79 5.02 -37.41
N ALA A 316 1.89 4.46 -36.21
CA ALA A 316 3.11 3.82 -35.74
C ALA A 316 3.42 2.51 -36.50
N VAL A 317 2.40 1.75 -36.90
CA VAL A 317 2.56 0.55 -37.76
C VAL A 317 2.87 0.93 -39.22
N SER A 318 2.19 1.93 -39.77
CA SER A 318 2.41 2.41 -41.15
C SER A 318 3.69 3.22 -41.33
N GLY A 319 4.37 3.58 -40.22
CA GLY A 319 5.66 4.27 -40.23
C GLY A 319 5.56 5.79 -40.43
N PHE A 320 4.37 6.36 -40.34
CA PHE A 320 4.13 7.81 -40.39
C PHE A 320 3.91 8.35 -38.98
N TYR A 321 4.91 9.06 -38.44
CA TYR A 321 4.88 9.87 -37.22
C TYR A 321 4.51 9.16 -35.89
N ILE A 322 5.15 9.66 -34.82
CA ILE A 322 4.78 9.70 -33.39
C ILE A 322 5.94 9.20 -32.50
N VAL A 323 6.29 10.09 -31.56
CA VAL A 323 7.20 9.90 -30.43
C VAL A 323 6.41 9.25 -29.28
N GLN A 324 6.60 7.95 -29.01
CA GLN A 324 5.88 7.25 -27.93
C GLN A 324 6.78 6.54 -26.92
N LYS A 325 6.75 6.94 -25.64
CA LYS A 325 7.44 6.23 -24.56
C LYS A 325 6.57 5.05 -24.11
N LEU A 326 6.82 3.85 -24.63
CA LEU A 326 6.38 2.62 -23.98
C LEU A 326 7.26 2.36 -22.76
N LYS A 327 6.66 1.86 -21.68
CA LYS A 327 7.39 1.22 -20.59
C LYS A 327 6.91 -0.21 -20.51
N VAL A 328 7.81 -1.15 -20.74
CA VAL A 328 7.56 -2.57 -20.49
C VAL A 328 8.17 -2.90 -19.14
N PHE A 329 7.41 -3.56 -18.27
CA PHE A 329 7.90 -3.85 -16.94
C PHE A 329 7.91 -5.35 -16.68
N ILE A 330 9.04 -5.83 -16.18
CA ILE A 330 9.27 -7.23 -15.85
C ILE A 330 9.31 -7.36 -14.33
N TYR A 331 8.49 -8.28 -13.83
CA TYR A 331 8.40 -8.63 -12.42
C TYR A 331 9.10 -9.97 -12.20
N ILE A 332 10.16 -9.99 -11.38
CA ILE A 332 10.83 -11.23 -10.98
C ILE A 332 10.49 -11.48 -9.50
N HIS A 333 9.68 -12.51 -9.24
CA HIS A 333 9.26 -12.89 -7.88
C HIS A 333 9.69 -14.31 -7.52
N TRP A 334 10.00 -14.50 -6.24
CA TRP A 334 10.13 -15.79 -5.57
C TRP A 334 9.75 -15.63 -4.09
N SER A 335 8.72 -16.35 -3.62
CA SER A 335 8.64 -16.94 -2.28
C SER A 335 7.42 -17.85 -2.14
N SER A 336 7.57 -18.86 -1.29
CA SER A 336 6.60 -19.86 -0.86
C SER A 336 5.27 -19.25 -0.39
N ASP A 337 4.19 -19.98 -0.62
CA ASP A 337 2.80 -19.73 -0.22
C ASP A 337 1.93 -18.96 -1.24
N GLY A 338 1.38 -19.73 -2.19
CA GLY A 338 0.05 -19.44 -2.75
C GLY A 338 -0.04 -18.85 -4.16
N ILE A 339 0.51 -19.54 -5.18
CA ILE A 339 0.05 -19.64 -6.60
C ILE A 339 -0.18 -18.28 -7.33
N LEU A 340 0.76 -17.81 -8.17
CA LEU A 340 0.95 -18.22 -9.58
C LEU A 340 2.45 -18.25 -9.94
N TYR A 341 2.87 -19.37 -10.53
CA TYR A 341 4.27 -19.73 -10.79
C TYR A 341 4.84 -19.06 -12.04
N PHE A 342 6.01 -18.42 -11.91
CA PHE A 342 7.11 -18.59 -12.87
C PHE A 342 8.41 -18.73 -12.08
N VAL A 343 8.89 -19.96 -11.98
CA VAL A 343 10.20 -20.27 -11.43
C VAL A 343 11.25 -19.63 -12.32
N VAL A 344 12.05 -18.72 -11.77
CA VAL A 344 13.32 -18.38 -12.37
C VAL A 344 14.38 -18.45 -11.29
N ARG A 345 15.07 -19.60 -11.23
CA ARG A 345 16.23 -19.76 -10.34
C ARG A 345 17.40 -18.85 -10.80
N GLU A 346 17.52 -18.55 -12.10
CA GLU A 346 18.71 -17.88 -12.69
C GLU A 346 18.45 -16.93 -13.91
N TYR A 347 17.40 -17.12 -14.72
CA TYR A 347 17.21 -16.43 -16.02
C TYR A 347 15.73 -16.17 -16.42
N HIS A 348 15.36 -14.92 -16.73
CA HIS A 348 14.04 -14.53 -17.27
C HIS A 348 14.15 -13.94 -18.67
N GLU A 349 13.22 -14.34 -19.55
CA GLU A 349 13.11 -13.93 -20.94
C GLU A 349 11.63 -13.77 -21.31
N GLU A 350 11.28 -12.62 -21.89
CA GLU A 350 9.97 -12.33 -22.46
C GLU A 350 10.14 -11.63 -23.80
N ILE A 351 9.37 -12.04 -24.81
CA ILE A 351 9.33 -11.34 -26.09
C ILE A 351 8.14 -10.40 -26.09
N ILE A 352 8.36 -9.16 -26.54
CA ILE A 352 7.33 -8.17 -26.76
C ILE A 352 7.27 -7.77 -28.24
N SER A 353 6.08 -7.42 -28.70
CA SER A 353 5.85 -6.84 -30.03
C SER A 353 5.44 -5.38 -29.90
N ILE A 354 6.21 -4.48 -30.51
CA ILE A 354 5.92 -3.05 -30.57
C ILE A 354 6.00 -2.59 -32.02
N TYR A 355 4.87 -2.16 -32.59
CA TYR A 355 4.77 -1.69 -33.98
C TYR A 355 5.34 -2.69 -35.01
N GLY A 356 5.17 -3.98 -34.72
CA GLY A 356 5.68 -5.08 -35.52
C GLY A 356 7.18 -5.32 -35.46
N PHE A 357 7.88 -4.64 -34.55
CA PHE A 357 9.24 -5.00 -34.14
C PHE A 357 9.18 -5.90 -32.91
N PHE A 358 9.94 -6.99 -32.93
CA PHE A 358 10.02 -7.94 -31.84
C PHE A 358 11.27 -7.70 -31.01
N PHE A 359 11.09 -7.57 -29.70
CA PHE A 359 12.17 -7.39 -28.74
C PHE A 359 12.07 -8.45 -27.66
N GLU A 360 13.14 -9.19 -27.50
CA GLU A 360 13.37 -10.11 -26.41
C GLU A 360 14.00 -9.33 -25.25
N ILE A 361 13.35 -9.36 -24.11
CA ILE A 361 13.77 -8.68 -22.92
C ILE A 361 14.37 -9.71 -21.98
N LYS A 362 15.60 -9.46 -21.52
CA LYS A 362 16.36 -10.39 -20.70
C LYS A 362 16.70 -9.81 -19.35
N ALA A 363 16.54 -10.66 -18.34
CA ALA A 363 17.04 -10.46 -16.99
C ALA A 363 17.79 -11.73 -16.55
N ILE A 364 19.09 -11.59 -16.35
CA ILE A 364 19.99 -12.72 -16.07
C ILE A 364 20.62 -12.49 -14.70
N ARG A 365 20.53 -13.48 -13.82
CA ARG A 365 21.27 -13.54 -12.56
C ARG A 365 22.53 -14.37 -12.78
N HIS A 366 23.70 -13.81 -12.48
CA HIS A 366 25.00 -14.48 -12.65
C HIS A 366 25.46 -15.12 -11.34
N GLU A 367 25.64 -14.30 -10.29
CA GLU A 367 26.00 -14.72 -8.94
C GLU A 367 24.81 -14.48 -7.99
N ALA A 368 24.94 -14.80 -6.69
CA ALA A 368 23.86 -14.64 -5.71
C ALA A 368 23.22 -13.24 -5.71
N SER A 369 23.95 -12.18 -6.08
CA SER A 369 23.40 -10.81 -6.15
C SER A 369 23.70 -10.06 -7.45
N ALA A 370 24.39 -10.66 -8.44
CA ALA A 370 24.77 -9.94 -9.66
C ALA A 370 23.73 -10.16 -10.77
N TYR A 371 23.13 -9.08 -11.27
CA TYR A 371 22.11 -9.11 -12.33
C TYR A 371 22.57 -8.36 -13.59
N SER A 372 22.08 -8.80 -14.74
CA SER A 372 22.23 -8.14 -16.03
C SER A 372 20.89 -8.03 -16.74
N PHE A 373 20.54 -6.81 -17.16
CA PHE A 373 19.30 -6.50 -17.85
C PHE A 373 19.62 -5.88 -19.22
N TYR A 374 18.99 -6.39 -20.27
CA TYR A 374 19.14 -5.84 -21.62
C TYR A 374 17.95 -6.23 -22.51
N ILE A 375 17.86 -5.58 -23.66
CA ILE A 375 16.87 -5.85 -24.68
C ILE A 375 17.59 -6.26 -25.96
N GLN A 376 17.03 -7.23 -26.68
CA GLN A 376 17.55 -7.73 -27.93
C GLN A 376 16.45 -7.77 -28.99
N ARG A 377 16.69 -7.16 -30.15
CA ARG A 377 15.79 -7.23 -31.29
C ARG A 377 15.88 -8.62 -31.94
N VAL A 378 14.72 -9.21 -32.20
CA VAL A 378 14.57 -10.56 -32.79
C VAL A 378 14.06 -10.45 -34.22
N LYS A 379 14.47 -11.40 -35.08
CA LYS A 379 13.98 -11.49 -36.46
C LYS A 379 12.57 -12.07 -36.48
N GLN A 380 11.72 -11.60 -37.40
CA GLN A 380 10.37 -12.14 -37.59
C GLN A 380 10.32 -13.63 -37.94
N THR A 381 11.39 -14.18 -38.50
CA THR A 381 11.51 -15.61 -38.86
C THR A 381 12.00 -16.47 -37.69
N ASP A 382 12.19 -15.88 -36.51
CA ASP A 382 12.66 -16.61 -35.34
C ASP A 382 11.58 -17.61 -34.87
N PRO A 383 11.90 -18.89 -34.67
CA PRO A 383 10.95 -19.89 -34.18
C PRO A 383 10.27 -19.51 -32.85
N ALA A 384 10.93 -18.70 -32.01
CA ALA A 384 10.38 -18.21 -30.76
C ALA A 384 9.13 -17.31 -30.94
N LEU A 385 8.86 -16.83 -32.15
CA LEU A 385 7.73 -15.95 -32.47
C LEU A 385 6.47 -16.69 -32.96
N SER A 386 6.44 -18.01 -32.84
CA SER A 386 5.28 -18.84 -33.23
C SER A 386 3.95 -18.37 -32.59
N PHE A 387 3.98 -17.93 -31.33
CA PHE A 387 2.82 -17.36 -30.63
C PHE A 387 2.32 -16.04 -31.25
N PHE A 388 3.20 -15.08 -31.53
CA PHE A 388 2.83 -13.79 -32.14
C PHE A 388 2.28 -13.93 -33.56
N THR A 389 2.77 -14.94 -34.27
CA THR A 389 2.29 -15.32 -35.60
C THR A 389 0.86 -15.87 -35.52
N ALA A 390 0.53 -16.65 -34.49
CA ALA A 390 -0.84 -17.10 -34.22
C ALA A 390 -1.79 -15.95 -33.82
N GLU A 391 -1.28 -14.92 -33.13
CA GLU A 391 -2.06 -13.74 -32.72
C GLU A 391 -2.26 -12.69 -33.83
N ARG A 392 -1.80 -12.94 -35.07
CA ARG A 392 -1.88 -11.98 -36.20
C ARG A 392 -1.28 -10.60 -35.88
N SER A 393 -0.22 -10.57 -35.07
CA SER A 393 0.46 -9.32 -34.77
C SER A 393 1.04 -8.69 -36.05
N PRO A 394 1.04 -7.35 -36.20
CA PRO A 394 1.71 -6.72 -37.32
C PRO A 394 3.20 -7.09 -37.33
N VAL A 395 3.81 -7.21 -38.51
CA VAL A 395 5.23 -7.53 -38.68
C VAL A 395 5.90 -6.43 -39.51
N SER A 396 6.94 -5.82 -38.96
CA SER A 396 7.73 -4.81 -39.64
C SER A 396 8.92 -5.45 -40.36
N LEU A 397 8.97 -5.28 -41.68
CA LEU A 397 10.06 -5.77 -42.53
C LEU A 397 11.31 -4.87 -42.52
N ARG A 398 11.29 -3.74 -41.80
CA ARG A 398 12.41 -2.78 -41.78
C ARG A 398 13.66 -3.43 -41.18
N GLN A 399 14.82 -3.26 -41.81
CA GLN A 399 16.08 -3.88 -41.35
C GLN A 399 16.58 -3.28 -40.03
N GLU A 400 16.39 -1.98 -39.83
CA GLU A 400 16.77 -1.25 -38.61
C GLU A 400 15.63 -0.37 -38.11
N ARG A 401 15.64 -0.07 -36.81
CA ARG A 401 14.74 0.91 -36.18
C ARG A 401 15.49 1.68 -35.11
N GLU A 402 15.51 3.00 -35.23
CA GLU A 402 15.98 3.85 -34.15
C GLU A 402 15.02 3.77 -32.96
N VAL A 403 15.58 3.53 -31.78
CA VAL A 403 14.86 3.47 -30.51
C VAL A 403 15.66 4.22 -29.45
N LYS A 404 15.01 5.16 -28.79
CA LYS A 404 15.46 5.76 -27.54
C LYS A 404 15.02 4.86 -26.40
N TYR A 405 15.91 4.46 -25.50
CA TYR A 405 15.55 3.55 -24.42
C TYR A 405 16.23 3.88 -23.10
N GLU A 406 15.66 3.36 -22.02
CA GLU A 406 16.19 3.43 -20.66
C GLU A 406 15.80 2.14 -19.94
N ILE A 407 16.77 1.49 -19.31
CA ILE A 407 16.53 0.29 -18.49
C ILE A 407 16.71 0.70 -17.04
N LYS A 408 15.72 0.42 -16.18
CA LYS A 408 15.75 0.67 -14.74
C LYS A 408 15.49 -0.61 -13.97
N ALA A 409 16.24 -0.85 -12.90
CA ALA A 409 15.96 -1.88 -11.91
C ALA A 409 15.78 -1.23 -10.55
N GLN A 410 14.74 -1.63 -9.82
CA GLN A 410 14.41 -1.11 -8.49
C GLN A 410 14.25 -2.28 -7.50
N CYS A 411 14.71 -2.08 -6.28
CA CYS A 411 14.58 -3.08 -5.20
C CYS A 411 14.54 -2.38 -3.83
N LEU A 412 14.02 -3.09 -2.83
CA LEU A 412 14.04 -2.65 -1.45
C LEU A 412 15.28 -3.24 -0.76
N MET A 413 16.23 -2.39 -0.34
CA MET A 413 17.45 -2.80 0.35
C MET A 413 17.53 -2.07 1.69
N ASP A 414 17.67 -2.82 2.80
CA ASP A 414 17.80 -2.24 4.15
C ASP A 414 16.65 -1.27 4.50
N GLY A 415 15.42 -1.61 4.08
CA GLY A 415 14.23 -0.76 4.27
C GLY A 415 14.18 0.49 3.39
N LYS A 416 15.11 0.67 2.44
CA LYS A 416 15.15 1.80 1.50
C LYS A 416 15.09 1.34 0.06
N TRP A 417 14.32 2.05 -0.76
CA TRP A 417 14.26 1.79 -2.19
C TRP A 417 15.55 2.27 -2.86
N ARG A 418 16.19 1.40 -3.64
CA ARG A 418 17.31 1.74 -4.52
C ARG A 418 16.91 1.56 -5.98
N GLU A 419 17.43 2.43 -6.83
CA GLU A 419 17.27 2.40 -8.29
C GLU A 419 18.65 2.27 -8.94
N PHE A 420 18.71 1.43 -9.97
CA PHE A 420 19.84 1.28 -10.88
C PHE A 420 19.30 1.55 -12.29
N SER A 421 19.96 2.38 -13.08
CA SER A 421 19.50 2.68 -14.43
C SER A 421 20.66 2.79 -15.41
N THR A 422 20.36 2.53 -16.68
CA THR A 422 21.17 3.09 -17.77
C THR A 422 20.88 4.59 -17.89
N ASP A 423 21.72 5.31 -18.63
CA ASP A 423 21.32 6.61 -19.17
C ASP A 423 20.18 6.44 -20.18
N GLN A 424 19.58 7.55 -20.59
CA GLN A 424 18.69 7.55 -21.74
C GLN A 424 19.51 7.47 -23.02
N LEU A 425 19.47 6.31 -23.67
CA LEU A 425 20.31 5.99 -24.83
C LEU A 425 19.49 6.01 -26.11
N THR A 426 20.14 6.26 -27.25
CA THR A 426 19.53 6.15 -28.58
C THR A 426 20.33 5.13 -29.38
N GLN A 427 19.67 4.12 -29.95
CA GLN A 427 20.31 3.08 -30.73
C GLN A 427 19.45 2.71 -31.94
N LYS A 428 20.10 2.50 -33.08
CA LYS A 428 19.49 1.82 -34.23
C LYS A 428 19.53 0.31 -34.00
N PHE A 429 18.40 -0.25 -33.57
CA PHE A 429 18.27 -1.68 -33.39
C PHE A 429 18.13 -2.38 -34.74
N GLY A 430 19.14 -3.16 -35.13
CA GLY A 430 19.10 -4.04 -36.29
C GLY A 430 18.79 -5.49 -35.91
N VAL A 431 18.91 -6.41 -36.87
CA VAL A 431 18.71 -7.86 -36.66
C VAL A 431 20.02 -8.66 -36.62
N THR A 432 21.16 -7.98 -36.69
CA THR A 432 22.50 -8.57 -36.69
C THR A 432 23.23 -8.26 -35.39
N LYS A 433 24.20 -9.11 -35.02
CA LYS A 433 24.90 -9.08 -33.72
C LYS A 433 25.50 -7.72 -33.27
N PRO A 434 25.97 -6.80 -34.14
CA PRO A 434 26.48 -5.52 -33.61
C PRO A 434 25.38 -4.55 -33.20
N SER A 435 24.17 -4.66 -33.74
CA SER A 435 23.11 -3.66 -33.57
C SER A 435 21.83 -4.19 -32.93
N CYS A 436 21.68 -5.51 -32.79
CA CYS A 436 20.47 -6.10 -32.25
C CYS A 436 20.34 -5.98 -30.73
N LYS A 437 21.43 -5.77 -29.99
CA LYS A 437 21.45 -5.82 -28.51
C LYS A 437 21.69 -4.44 -27.90
N SER A 438 20.94 -4.10 -26.85
CA SER A 438 21.11 -2.87 -26.09
C SER A 438 22.38 -2.87 -25.23
N GLN A 439 22.75 -1.72 -24.69
CA GLN A 439 23.65 -1.66 -23.54
C GLN A 439 23.08 -2.50 -22.38
N VAL A 440 23.96 -3.21 -21.68
CA VAL A 440 23.60 -4.07 -20.55
C VAL A 440 23.66 -3.26 -19.26
N LEU A 441 22.53 -3.17 -18.56
CA LEU A 441 22.51 -2.68 -17.18
C LEU A 441 23.01 -3.80 -16.26
N LYS A 442 24.14 -3.58 -15.60
CA LYS A 442 24.66 -4.47 -14.56
C LYS A 442 24.36 -3.89 -13.19
N ALA A 443 23.77 -4.69 -12.29
CA ALA A 443 23.45 -4.26 -10.94
C ALA A 443 23.77 -5.35 -9.92
N ARG A 444 24.26 -4.95 -8.73
CA ARG A 444 24.41 -5.85 -7.58
C ARG A 444 23.25 -5.63 -6.62
N ILE A 445 22.34 -6.59 -6.57
CA ILE A 445 21.07 -6.54 -5.84
C ILE A 445 20.98 -7.77 -4.93
N PRO A 446 21.23 -7.62 -3.61
CA PRO A 446 21.19 -8.74 -2.67
C PRO A 446 19.77 -9.09 -2.21
N SER A 447 18.80 -8.20 -2.41
CA SER A 447 17.42 -8.37 -1.96
C SER A 447 16.45 -8.55 -3.12
N ILE A 448 15.43 -9.38 -2.90
CA ILE A 448 14.32 -9.62 -3.81
C ILE A 448 13.02 -9.13 -3.17
N PRO A 449 11.97 -8.80 -3.95
CA PRO A 449 11.89 -8.84 -5.42
C PRO A 449 12.62 -7.67 -6.12
N VAL A 450 12.98 -7.89 -7.39
CA VAL A 450 13.56 -6.86 -8.28
C VAL A 450 12.53 -6.48 -9.34
N TYR A 451 12.28 -5.18 -9.47
CA TYR A 451 11.34 -4.59 -10.40
C TYR A 451 12.11 -3.95 -11.54
N VAL A 452 11.94 -4.45 -12.77
CA VAL A 452 12.70 -3.97 -13.92
C VAL A 452 11.76 -3.26 -14.89
N THR A 453 12.15 -2.07 -15.33
CA THR A 453 11.43 -1.26 -16.31
C THR A 453 12.30 -1.06 -17.54
N TYR A 454 11.75 -1.34 -18.70
CA TYR A 454 12.34 -1.13 -20.02
C TYR A 454 11.51 -0.06 -20.73
N ALA A 455 11.96 1.19 -20.64
CA ALA A 455 11.35 2.28 -21.37
C ALA A 455 11.87 2.30 -22.81
N LEU A 456 10.96 2.22 -23.78
CA LEU A 456 11.24 2.21 -25.21
C LEU A 456 10.49 3.35 -25.88
N LEU A 457 11.21 4.19 -26.60
CA LEU A 457 10.69 5.33 -27.32
C LEU A 457 11.11 5.24 -28.78
N PHE A 458 10.14 5.18 -29.68
CA PHE A 458 10.39 5.10 -31.12
C PHE A 458 10.32 6.51 -31.72
N PRO A 459 11.44 7.13 -32.12
CA PRO A 459 11.42 8.45 -32.74
C PRO A 459 10.78 8.42 -34.13
N SER A 460 10.41 9.60 -34.63
CA SER A 460 10.12 9.79 -36.04
C SER A 460 11.39 9.49 -36.83
N SER A 461 11.28 8.56 -37.78
CA SER A 461 12.34 8.27 -38.76
C SER A 461 12.38 9.30 -39.86
#